data_AF-A0A3D2EZP6-F1
#
_entry.id   AF-A0A3D2EZP6-F1
#
_cell.length_a   1.000
_cell.length_b   1.000
_cell.length_c   1.000
_cell.angle_alpha   90.00
_cell.angle_beta   90.00
_cell.angle_gamma   90.00
#
_symmetry.space_group_name_H-M   'P 1'
#
loop_
_entity.id
_entity.type
_entity.pdbx_description
1 polymer ?
#
loop_
_entity_poly.entity_id
_entity_poly.type
_entity_poly.pdbx_seq_one_letter_code
_entity_poly.pdbx_strand_id
1 'polypeptide(L)'
;MFTHKKILSAIAVAIVCGIFVCNSSARDLIINKALAQSATNPNQQANDAFLLLSFVSSVFFTLTMYVVHILEFLLDPNTFLQIAYFNDALHMIWRLSRDIVNIVLAVMLIGGAVYTIIMAKTDVVMGLLPKFIMAMILVNFSWFFPRVILDISHVLTASVYTIPSYINNNSPTMTCKRRNPDTNAMEACTIWSKVEFGVEPAEIQSWKSKGYKCANMGSSPVCYKEVPLASSANTPQAILLGLVFNHGRIMELTKVRNPN
;
A
#
# COMPACT_ATOMS: atom_id res chain seq x y z
N MET A 1 -19.66 -12.96 20.82
CA MET A 1 -18.19 -12.75 20.78
C MET A 1 -17.65 -13.37 19.49
N PHE A 2 -17.65 -12.61 18.38
CA PHE A 2 -17.09 -13.09 17.12
C PHE A 2 -15.57 -13.00 17.21
N THR A 3 -14.89 -14.14 17.15
CA THR A 3 -13.43 -14.18 17.14
C THR A 3 -12.90 -13.43 15.91
N HIS A 4 -11.86 -12.60 16.08
CA HIS A 4 -11.25 -11.76 15.03
C HIS A 4 -11.00 -12.51 13.70
N LYS A 5 -10.74 -13.83 13.76
CA LYS A 5 -10.58 -14.70 12.59
C LYS A 5 -11.84 -14.80 11.71
N LYS A 6 -13.04 -14.82 12.30
CA LYS A 6 -14.31 -14.90 11.57
C LYS A 6 -14.66 -13.59 10.88
N ILE A 7 -14.28 -12.45 11.47
CA ILE A 7 -14.46 -11.13 10.87
C ILE A 7 -13.51 -10.97 9.67
N LEU A 8 -12.23 -11.37 9.82
CA LEU A 8 -11.27 -11.39 8.71
C LEU A 8 -11.69 -12.30 7.55
N SER A 9 -12.22 -13.49 7.86
CA SER A 9 -12.76 -14.41 6.85
C SER A 9 -14.00 -13.84 6.14
N ALA A 10 -14.92 -13.21 6.87
CA ALA A 10 -16.10 -12.60 6.28
C ALA A 10 -15.76 -11.40 5.39
N ILE A 11 -14.78 -10.58 5.78
CA ILE A 11 -14.27 -9.47 4.97
C ILE A 11 -13.59 -10.01 3.70
N ALA A 12 -12.78 -11.07 3.80
CA ALA A 12 -12.16 -11.71 2.64
C ALA A 12 -13.20 -12.28 1.67
N VAL A 13 -14.24 -12.95 2.19
CA VAL A 13 -15.34 -13.48 1.35
C VAL A 13 -16.17 -12.35 0.75
N ALA A 14 -16.44 -11.27 1.47
CA ALA A 14 -17.15 -10.11 0.95
C ALA A 14 -16.35 -9.37 -0.14
N ILE A 15 -15.02 -9.28 0.00
CA ILE A 15 -14.13 -8.74 -1.03
C ILE A 15 -14.14 -9.65 -2.26
N VAL A 16 -14.03 -10.97 -2.09
CA VAL A 16 -14.10 -11.92 -3.21
C VAL A 16 -15.47 -11.87 -3.90
N CYS A 17 -16.57 -11.86 -3.16
CA CYS A 17 -17.91 -11.72 -3.72
C CYS A 17 -18.13 -10.35 -4.38
N GLY A 18 -17.59 -9.27 -3.82
CA GLY A 18 -17.60 -7.94 -4.44
C GLY A 18 -16.84 -7.90 -5.76
N ILE A 19 -15.68 -8.56 -5.83
CA ILE A 19 -14.90 -8.74 -7.07
C ILE A 19 -15.71 -9.52 -8.12
N PHE A 20 -16.50 -10.53 -7.70
CA PHE A 20 -17.37 -11.29 -8.60
C PHE A 20 -18.58 -10.48 -9.10
N VAL A 21 -19.17 -9.63 -8.26
CA VAL A 21 -20.37 -8.85 -8.62
C VAL A 21 -20.02 -7.62 -9.46
N CYS A 22 -18.88 -6.98 -9.20
CA CYS A 22 -18.44 -5.78 -9.91
C CYS A 22 -17.76 -6.08 -11.26
N ASN A 23 -17.25 -7.31 -11.47
CA ASN A 23 -16.72 -7.70 -12.77
C ASN A 23 -17.85 -8.20 -13.68
N SER A 24 -18.18 -7.40 -14.70
CA SER A 24 -19.15 -7.75 -15.75
C SER A 24 -18.86 -9.12 -16.40
N SER A 25 -17.59 -9.52 -16.46
CA SER A 25 -17.10 -10.79 -17.02
C SER A 25 -17.58 -12.04 -16.25
N ALA A 26 -18.01 -11.91 -14.99
CA ALA A 26 -18.54 -13.04 -14.23
C ALA A 26 -19.95 -13.46 -14.70
N ARG A 27 -20.71 -12.55 -15.32
CA ARG A 27 -22.05 -12.84 -15.86
C ARG A 27 -21.98 -13.80 -17.05
N ASP A 28 -20.92 -13.72 -17.85
CA ASP A 28 -20.73 -14.59 -19.03
C ASP A 28 -20.37 -16.05 -18.66
N LEU A 29 -19.77 -16.25 -17.47
CA LEU A 29 -19.33 -17.56 -16.97
C LEU A 29 -20.51 -18.45 -16.50
N ILE A 30 -21.60 -17.82 -16.06
CA ILE A 30 -22.80 -18.53 -15.60
C ILE A 30 -23.63 -19.01 -16.80
N ILE A 31 -23.65 -18.24 -17.90
CA ILE A 31 -24.46 -18.53 -19.08
C ILE A 31 -23.81 -19.63 -19.94
N ASN A 32 -22.48 -19.63 -20.08
CA ASN A 32 -21.78 -20.57 -20.98
C ASN A 32 -21.64 -22.00 -20.41
N LYS A 33 -21.69 -22.19 -19.08
CA LYS A 33 -21.64 -23.54 -18.50
C LYS A 33 -22.90 -24.39 -18.76
N ALA A 34 -24.04 -23.76 -19.07
CA ALA A 34 -25.27 -24.47 -19.40
C ALA A 34 -25.25 -25.13 -20.80
N LEU A 35 -24.28 -24.79 -21.66
CA LEU A 35 -24.21 -25.25 -23.06
C LEU A 35 -23.03 -26.18 -23.40
N ALA A 36 -22.10 -26.43 -22.48
CA ALA A 36 -20.83 -27.12 -22.76
C ALA A 36 -20.89 -28.66 -22.89
N GLN A 37 -22.08 -29.29 -22.90
CA GLN A 37 -22.20 -30.76 -22.94
C GLN A 37 -22.54 -31.36 -24.30
N SER A 38 -22.50 -30.59 -25.40
CA SER A 38 -22.78 -31.13 -26.75
C SER A 38 -21.61 -30.91 -27.70
N ALA A 39 -21.03 -32.02 -28.16
CA ALA A 39 -20.00 -32.19 -29.19
C ALA A 39 -19.44 -30.90 -29.83
N THR A 40 -18.25 -30.47 -29.41
CA THR A 40 -17.66 -29.20 -29.86
C THR A 40 -16.56 -29.38 -30.91
N ASN A 41 -16.67 -28.61 -32.00
CA ASN A 41 -15.63 -28.39 -32.99
C ASN A 41 -14.33 -27.88 -32.32
N PRO A 42 -13.13 -28.16 -32.87
CA PRO A 42 -11.85 -27.67 -32.31
C PRO A 42 -11.81 -26.13 -32.14
N ASN A 43 -12.54 -25.39 -32.99
CA ASN A 43 -12.69 -23.94 -32.86
C ASN A 43 -13.46 -23.50 -31.60
N GLN A 44 -14.37 -24.34 -31.08
CA GLN A 44 -15.11 -24.05 -29.85
C GLN A 44 -14.24 -24.31 -28.60
N GLN A 45 -13.41 -25.35 -28.59
CA GLN A 45 -12.45 -25.58 -27.50
C GLN A 45 -11.42 -24.44 -27.36
N ALA A 46 -10.96 -23.88 -28.48
CA ALA A 46 -10.07 -22.72 -28.46
C ALA A 46 -10.75 -21.48 -27.87
N ASN A 47 -12.03 -21.25 -28.18
CA ASN A 47 -12.80 -20.15 -27.63
C ASN A 47 -13.03 -20.29 -26.11
N ASP A 48 -13.35 -21.50 -25.63
CA ASP A 48 -13.56 -21.74 -24.20
C ASP A 48 -12.26 -21.57 -23.40
N ALA A 49 -11.12 -22.01 -23.94
CA ALA A 49 -9.82 -21.78 -23.33
C ALA A 49 -9.48 -20.28 -23.29
N PHE A 50 -9.82 -19.53 -24.34
CA PHE A 50 -9.61 -18.08 -24.39
C PHE A 50 -10.49 -17.35 -23.37
N LEU A 51 -11.75 -17.76 -23.20
CA LEU A 51 -12.65 -17.20 -22.18
C LEU A 51 -12.14 -17.44 -20.76
N LEU A 52 -11.65 -18.65 -20.45
CA LEU A 52 -11.05 -18.95 -19.15
C LEU A 52 -9.78 -18.12 -18.90
N LEU A 53 -8.90 -18.00 -19.90
CA LEU A 53 -7.68 -17.19 -19.78
C LEU A 53 -8.01 -15.70 -19.58
N SER A 54 -8.99 -15.19 -20.32
CA SER A 54 -9.46 -13.80 -20.19
C SER A 54 -10.05 -13.54 -18.81
N PHE A 55 -10.85 -14.47 -18.27
CA PHE A 55 -11.39 -14.38 -16.93
C PHE A 55 -10.29 -14.36 -15.86
N VAL A 56 -9.35 -15.32 -15.92
CA VAL A 56 -8.23 -15.38 -14.97
C VAL A 56 -7.41 -14.09 -15.01
N SER A 57 -7.09 -13.60 -16.21
CA SER A 57 -6.38 -12.33 -16.40
C SER A 57 -7.14 -11.14 -15.80
N SER A 58 -8.46 -11.07 -16.00
CA SER A 58 -9.32 -10.03 -15.43
C SER A 58 -9.31 -10.02 -13.89
N VAL A 59 -9.30 -11.20 -13.27
CA VAL A 59 -9.22 -11.34 -11.80
C VAL A 59 -7.87 -10.84 -11.28
N PHE A 60 -6.76 -11.28 -11.90
CA PHE A 60 -5.42 -10.83 -11.52
C PHE A 60 -5.27 -9.31 -11.69
N PHE A 61 -5.76 -8.76 -12.79
CA PHE A 61 -5.74 -7.32 -13.04
C PHE A 61 -6.51 -6.54 -11.96
N THR A 62 -7.73 -6.98 -11.62
CA THR A 62 -8.54 -6.35 -10.56
C THR A 62 -7.82 -6.41 -9.21
N LEU A 63 -7.23 -7.55 -8.87
CA LEU A 63 -6.47 -7.72 -7.63
C LEU A 63 -5.25 -6.81 -7.60
N THR A 64 -4.50 -6.71 -8.70
CA THR A 64 -3.37 -5.79 -8.82
C THR A 64 -3.81 -4.34 -8.59
N MET A 65 -4.96 -3.91 -9.13
CA MET A 65 -5.45 -2.54 -8.89
C MET A 65 -5.79 -2.29 -7.43
N TYR A 66 -6.37 -3.27 -6.74
CA TYR A 66 -6.65 -3.14 -5.31
C TYR A 66 -5.35 -3.04 -4.49
N VAL A 67 -4.34 -3.85 -4.84
CA VAL A 67 -3.02 -3.79 -4.21
C VAL A 67 -2.35 -2.44 -4.46
N VAL A 68 -2.43 -1.91 -5.68
CA VAL A 68 -1.88 -0.59 -6.03
C VAL A 68 -2.55 0.51 -5.20
N HIS A 69 -3.87 0.51 -5.05
CA HIS A 69 -4.56 1.49 -4.20
C HIS A 69 -4.19 1.37 -2.72
N ILE A 70 -4.04 0.15 -2.20
CA ILE A 70 -3.55 -0.06 -0.83
C ILE A 70 -2.13 0.51 -0.69
N LEU A 71 -1.27 0.26 -1.67
CA LEU A 71 0.08 0.80 -1.69
C LEU A 71 0.08 2.33 -1.79
N GLU A 72 -0.73 2.93 -2.66
CA GLU A 72 -0.87 4.39 -2.74
C GLU A 72 -1.30 5.00 -1.41
N PHE A 73 -2.27 4.38 -0.73
CA PHE A 73 -2.72 4.81 0.59
C PHE A 73 -1.63 4.66 1.66
N LEU A 74 -0.87 3.56 1.63
CA LEU A 74 0.23 3.30 2.57
C LEU A 74 1.47 4.15 2.28
N LEU A 75 1.74 4.53 1.03
CA LEU A 75 2.92 5.32 0.67
C LEU A 75 2.64 6.83 0.68
N ASP A 76 1.38 7.27 0.85
CA ASP A 76 1.07 8.69 0.97
C ASP A 76 1.65 9.26 2.29
N PRO A 77 2.62 10.19 2.23
CA PRO A 77 3.18 10.79 3.43
C PRO A 77 2.12 11.53 4.23
N ASN A 78 1.03 12.02 3.64
CA ASN A 78 -0.03 12.69 4.40
C ASN A 78 -0.81 11.74 5.29
N THR A 79 -1.04 10.49 4.85
CA THR A 79 -1.69 9.49 5.69
C THR A 79 -0.77 9.11 6.84
N PHE A 80 0.54 8.95 6.58
CA PHE A 80 1.56 8.68 7.60
C PHE A 80 1.85 9.87 8.53
N LEU A 81 1.72 11.12 8.07
CA LEU A 81 1.95 12.31 8.89
C LEU A 81 0.70 12.70 9.70
N GLN A 82 -0.51 12.40 9.21
CA GLN A 82 -1.76 12.51 9.99
C GLN A 82 -1.86 11.46 11.13
N ILE A 83 -0.94 10.48 11.18
CA ILE A 83 -0.66 9.61 12.35
C ILE A 83 -0.18 10.44 13.56
N ALA A 84 -0.11 11.78 13.50
CA ALA A 84 -0.03 12.64 14.69
C ALA A 84 -1.02 12.22 15.79
N TYR A 85 -2.26 11.83 15.43
CA TYR A 85 -3.24 11.26 16.37
C TYR A 85 -2.79 9.93 17.00
N PHE A 86 -2.11 9.09 16.24
CA PHE A 86 -1.53 7.84 16.72
C PHE A 86 -0.30 8.09 17.60
N ASN A 87 0.48 9.14 17.36
CA ASN A 87 1.59 9.48 18.24
C ASN A 87 1.07 9.88 19.63
N ASP A 88 -0.02 10.66 19.67
CA ASP A 88 -0.70 10.99 20.92
C ASP A 88 -1.31 9.76 21.60
N ALA A 89 -1.96 8.87 20.84
CA ALA A 89 -2.51 7.63 21.37
C ALA A 89 -1.42 6.67 21.89
N LEU A 90 -0.34 6.48 21.14
CA LEU A 90 0.81 5.66 21.53
C LEU A 90 1.50 6.24 22.77
N HIS A 91 1.65 7.56 22.83
CA HIS A 91 2.24 8.24 23.97
C HIS A 91 1.34 8.15 25.21
N MET A 92 0.01 8.19 25.04
CA MET A 92 -0.95 7.95 26.12
C MET A 92 -0.84 6.52 26.66
N ILE A 93 -0.82 5.52 25.77
CA ILE A 93 -0.65 4.10 26.15
C ILE A 93 0.68 3.89 26.86
N TRP A 94 1.75 4.50 26.34
CA TRP A 94 3.07 4.45 26.98
C TRP A 94 3.08 5.08 28.36
N ARG A 95 2.49 6.28 28.53
CA ARG A 95 2.37 6.94 29.85
C ARG A 95 1.64 6.04 30.84
N LEU A 96 0.51 5.46 30.43
CA LEU A 96 -0.25 4.52 31.27
C LEU A 96 0.61 3.31 31.67
N SER A 97 1.30 2.69 30.71
CA SER A 97 2.19 1.55 30.99
C SER A 97 3.31 1.92 31.95
N ARG A 98 3.94 3.08 31.76
CA ARG A 98 5.02 3.57 32.64
C ARG A 98 4.51 3.83 34.05
N ASP A 99 3.35 4.45 34.19
CA ASP A 99 2.77 4.78 35.49
C ASP A 99 2.40 3.49 36.25
N ILE A 100 1.84 2.48 35.57
CA ILE A 100 1.59 1.14 36.15
C ILE A 100 2.90 0.49 36.62
N VAL A 101 3.94 0.48 35.79
CA VAL A 101 5.22 -0.12 36.16
C VAL A 101 5.88 0.62 37.32
N ASN A 102 5.80 1.95 37.36
CA ASN A 102 6.31 2.75 38.48
C ASN A 102 5.58 2.42 39.79
N ILE A 103 4.27 2.22 39.76
CA ILE A 103 3.50 1.77 40.93
C ILE A 103 3.97 0.38 41.37
N VAL A 104 4.12 -0.57 40.45
CA VAL A 104 4.63 -1.92 40.76
C VAL A 104 6.03 -1.86 41.37
N LEU A 105 6.92 -1.04 40.81
CA LEU A 105 8.27 -0.84 41.33
C LEU A 105 8.25 -0.23 42.74
N ALA A 106 7.38 0.75 43.01
CA ALA A 106 7.22 1.33 44.33
C ALA A 106 6.74 0.29 45.37
N VAL A 107 5.76 -0.55 45.00
CA VAL A 107 5.28 -1.65 45.84
C VAL A 107 6.38 -2.68 46.10
N MET A 108 7.18 -3.03 45.09
CA MET A 108 8.33 -3.92 45.26
C MET A 108 9.39 -3.33 46.20
N LEU A 109 9.63 -2.02 46.15
CA LEU A 109 10.56 -1.32 47.06
C LEU A 109 10.09 -1.40 48.51
N ILE A 110 8.80 -1.12 48.76
CA ILE A 110 8.21 -1.20 50.10
C ILE A 110 8.25 -2.64 50.61
N GLY A 111 7.85 -3.61 49.77
CA GLY A 111 7.91 -5.04 50.12
C GLY A 111 9.34 -5.50 50.41
N GLY A 112 10.31 -5.05 49.60
CA GLY A 112 11.73 -5.29 49.84
C GLY A 112 12.18 -4.74 51.18
N ALA A 113 11.84 -3.47 51.50
CA ALA A 113 12.18 -2.85 52.77
C ALA A 113 11.63 -3.63 53.98
N VAL A 114 10.33 -3.98 53.95
CA VAL A 114 9.68 -4.78 55.00
C VAL A 114 10.36 -6.16 55.15
N TYR A 115 10.67 -6.82 54.03
CA TYR A 115 11.37 -8.11 54.06
C TYR A 115 12.76 -8.00 54.72
N THR A 116 13.53 -6.95 54.41
CA THR A 116 14.85 -6.72 55.05
C THR A 116 14.75 -6.55 56.56
N ILE A 117 13.72 -5.83 57.03
CA ILE A 117 13.50 -5.58 58.47
C ILE A 117 13.16 -6.90 59.18
N ILE A 118 12.31 -7.75 58.60
CA ILE A 118 11.85 -9.00 59.23
C ILE A 118 12.94 -10.07 59.21
N MET A 119 13.66 -10.25 58.09
CA MET A 119 14.63 -11.34 57.93
C MET A 119 16.04 -11.01 58.41
N ALA A 120 16.38 -9.74 58.69
CA ALA A 120 17.72 -9.27 59.06
C ALA A 120 18.85 -9.70 58.11
N LYS A 121 18.54 -10.15 56.89
CA LYS A 121 19.49 -10.58 55.86
C LYS A 121 19.66 -9.48 54.82
N THR A 122 20.62 -8.59 55.07
CA THR A 122 20.92 -7.43 54.21
C THR A 122 21.59 -7.80 52.89
N ASP A 123 22.33 -8.91 52.85
CA ASP A 123 23.15 -9.29 51.69
C ASP A 123 22.33 -9.59 50.43
N VAL A 124 21.14 -10.17 50.61
CA VAL A 124 20.26 -10.51 49.47
C VAL A 124 19.71 -9.25 48.81
N VAL A 125 19.35 -8.22 49.60
CA VAL A 125 18.75 -6.98 49.11
C VAL A 125 19.79 -6.07 48.43
N MET A 126 21.02 -6.05 48.96
CA MET A 126 22.16 -5.32 48.37
C MET A 126 22.46 -5.78 46.92
N GLY A 127 22.30 -7.08 46.62
CA GLY A 127 22.50 -7.61 45.27
C GLY A 127 21.38 -7.29 44.27
N LEU A 128 20.17 -7.00 44.75
CA LEU A 128 19.00 -6.71 43.91
C LEU A 128 18.83 -5.21 43.62
N LEU A 129 19.32 -4.35 44.51
CA LEU A 129 19.25 -2.89 44.39
C LEU A 129 19.76 -2.35 43.03
N PRO A 130 20.96 -2.72 42.51
CA PRO A 130 21.44 -2.18 41.24
C PRO A 130 20.57 -2.59 40.05
N LYS A 131 20.03 -3.81 40.05
CA LYS A 131 19.11 -4.28 39.00
C LYS A 131 17.80 -3.50 39.02
N PHE A 132 17.31 -3.18 40.22
CA PHE A 132 16.09 -2.40 40.40
C PHE A 132 16.27 -0.96 39.89
N ILE A 133 17.37 -0.29 40.25
CA ILE A 133 17.68 1.06 39.77
C ILE A 133 17.78 1.07 38.24
N MET A 134 18.47 0.09 37.66
CA MET A 134 18.58 -0.06 36.21
C MET A 134 17.20 -0.22 35.53
N ALA A 135 16.30 -1.03 36.12
CA ALA A 135 14.94 -1.21 35.62
C ALA A 135 14.13 0.10 35.66
N MET A 136 14.24 0.86 36.76
CA MET A 136 13.55 2.14 36.90
C MET A 136 14.00 3.16 35.84
N ILE A 137 15.30 3.20 35.55
CA ILE A 137 15.86 4.05 34.48
C ILE A 137 15.34 3.57 33.12
N LEU A 138 15.45 2.27 32.80
CA LEU A 138 15.03 1.72 31.51
C LEU A 138 13.55 1.95 31.21
N VAL A 139 12.67 1.82 32.21
CA VAL A 139 11.24 2.06 32.04
C VAL A 139 10.97 3.52 31.68
N ASN A 140 11.65 4.47 32.32
CA ASN A 140 11.51 5.90 32.00
C ASN A 140 12.07 6.25 30.62
N PHE A 141 13.15 5.60 30.20
CA PHE A 141 13.76 5.80 28.87
C PHE A 141 13.20 4.91 27.77
N SER A 142 12.22 4.05 28.06
CA SER A 142 11.66 3.11 27.08
C SER A 142 11.04 3.80 25.86
N TRP A 143 10.50 5.02 26.01
CA TRP A 143 9.94 5.82 24.91
C TRP A 143 10.98 6.43 23.98
N PHE A 144 12.23 6.52 24.42
CA PHE A 144 13.31 7.07 23.62
C PHE A 144 13.53 6.23 22.35
N PHE A 145 13.59 4.90 22.48
CA PHE A 145 13.90 4.02 21.35
C PHE A 145 12.84 4.04 20.23
N PRO A 146 11.53 3.87 20.51
CA PRO A 146 10.51 3.98 19.47
C PRO A 146 10.52 5.34 18.76
N ARG A 147 10.74 6.43 19.52
CA ARG A 147 10.80 7.78 18.95
C ARG A 147 11.98 7.94 17.98
N VAL A 148 13.17 7.49 18.38
CA VAL A 148 14.36 7.52 17.51
C VAL A 148 14.15 6.69 16.24
N ILE A 149 13.56 5.49 16.36
CA ILE A 149 13.28 4.64 15.19
C ILE A 149 12.30 5.34 14.23
N LEU A 150 11.23 5.96 14.75
CA LEU A 150 10.26 6.70 13.94
C LEU A 150 10.91 7.91 13.26
N ASP A 151 11.72 8.69 13.98
CA ASP A 151 12.41 9.85 13.43
C ASP A 151 13.39 9.45 12.31
N ILE A 152 14.18 8.40 12.51
CA ILE A 152 15.06 7.84 11.47
C ILE A 152 14.26 7.38 10.26
N SER A 153 13.12 6.71 10.47
CA SER A 153 12.27 6.21 9.38
C SER A 153 11.71 7.36 8.53
N HIS A 154 11.32 8.46 9.17
CA HIS A 154 10.84 9.66 8.47
C HIS A 154 11.97 10.34 7.67
N VAL A 155 13.15 10.51 8.27
CA VAL A 155 14.30 11.12 7.59
C VAL A 155 14.78 10.25 6.42
N LEU A 156 14.83 8.92 6.60
CA LEU A 156 15.21 7.99 5.54
C LEU A 156 14.21 8.03 4.38
N THR A 157 12.91 8.00 4.70
CA THR A 157 11.84 8.11 3.71
C THR A 157 11.94 9.42 2.93
N ALA A 158 12.10 10.55 3.62
CA ALA A 158 12.30 11.84 2.97
C ALA A 158 13.55 11.85 2.07
N SER A 159 14.65 11.27 2.55
CA SER A 159 15.90 11.17 1.78
C SER A 159 15.71 10.39 0.48
N VAL A 160 15.05 9.22 0.53
CA VAL A 160 14.75 8.40 -0.65
C VAL A 160 13.90 9.16 -1.67
N TYR A 161 12.88 9.91 -1.21
CA TYR A 161 12.04 10.71 -2.10
C TYR A 161 12.76 11.91 -2.72
N THR A 162 13.86 12.39 -2.12
CA THR A 162 14.66 13.47 -2.70
C THR A 162 15.69 12.99 -3.73
N ILE A 163 16.02 11.69 -3.81
CA ILE A 163 17.01 11.16 -4.76
C ILE A 163 16.76 11.61 -6.21
N PRO A 164 15.54 11.53 -6.77
CA PRO A 164 15.31 11.92 -8.17
C PRO A 164 15.55 13.42 -8.41
N SER A 165 15.43 14.27 -7.38
CA SER A 165 15.69 15.71 -7.49
C SER A 165 17.19 16.03 -7.63
N TYR A 166 18.07 15.23 -7.02
CA TYR A 166 19.52 15.44 -7.10
C TYR A 166 20.10 15.07 -8.48
N ILE A 167 19.48 14.11 -9.17
CA ILE A 167 19.88 13.71 -10.52
C ILE A 167 19.66 14.86 -11.53
N ASN A 168 18.70 15.76 -11.26
CA ASN A 168 18.33 16.84 -12.18
C ASN A 168 19.22 18.09 -12.07
N ASN A 169 20.03 18.24 -11.02
CA ASN A 169 20.74 19.49 -10.72
C ASN A 169 22.16 19.57 -11.31
N ASN A 170 22.82 18.44 -11.60
CA ASN A 170 24.21 18.40 -12.07
C ASN A 170 24.34 18.05 -13.57
N SER A 171 23.24 17.92 -14.29
CA SER A 171 23.22 17.71 -15.74
C SER A 171 22.35 18.80 -16.37
N PRO A 172 22.79 19.50 -17.43
CA PRO A 172 22.00 20.56 -18.04
C PRO A 172 20.70 19.96 -18.55
N THR A 173 19.60 20.21 -17.81
CA THR A 173 18.22 19.89 -18.19
C THR A 173 18.12 18.64 -19.08
N MET A 174 18.33 17.46 -18.50
CA MET A 174 17.83 16.21 -19.10
C MET A 174 16.30 16.25 -19.07
N THR A 175 15.74 17.12 -19.91
CA THR A 175 14.35 17.12 -20.29
C THR A 175 14.17 15.80 -20.99
N CYS A 176 13.62 14.82 -20.27
CA CYS A 176 13.20 13.58 -20.89
C CYS A 176 12.30 13.99 -22.05
N LYS A 177 12.75 13.69 -23.27
CA LYS A 177 12.03 13.96 -24.51
C LYS A 177 11.79 12.62 -25.19
N ARG A 178 10.54 12.35 -25.53
CA ARG A 178 10.14 11.18 -26.29
C ARG A 178 9.75 11.65 -27.68
N ARG A 179 10.18 10.92 -28.71
CA ARG A 179 9.66 11.11 -30.06
C ARG A 179 8.24 10.56 -30.11
N ASN A 180 7.27 11.40 -30.43
CA ASN A 180 5.90 10.97 -30.67
C ASN A 180 5.85 10.17 -31.99
N PRO A 181 5.38 8.92 -32.01
CA PRO A 181 5.33 8.11 -33.23
C PRO A 181 4.42 8.70 -34.32
N ASP A 182 3.38 9.47 -33.93
CA ASP A 182 2.38 9.98 -34.87
C ASP A 182 2.85 11.28 -35.55
N THR A 183 3.51 12.15 -34.80
CA THR A 183 3.91 13.50 -35.26
C THR A 183 5.40 13.63 -35.54
N ASN A 184 6.22 12.64 -35.16
CA ASN A 184 7.69 12.69 -35.10
C ASN A 184 8.28 13.86 -34.29
N ALA A 185 7.43 14.64 -33.60
CA ALA A 185 7.87 15.74 -32.76
C ALA A 185 8.50 15.22 -31.46
N MET A 186 9.45 16.00 -30.93
CA MET A 186 10.06 15.74 -29.62
C MET A 186 9.17 16.34 -28.55
N GLU A 187 8.41 15.50 -27.84
CA GLU A 187 7.52 15.91 -26.75
C GLU A 187 8.17 15.60 -25.40
N ALA A 188 7.84 16.39 -24.36
CA ALA A 188 8.31 16.11 -23.02
C ALA A 188 7.76 14.75 -22.53
N CYS A 189 8.57 13.98 -21.81
CA CYS A 189 8.11 12.75 -21.20
C CYS A 189 7.04 13.07 -20.15
N THR A 190 5.91 12.40 -20.31
CA THR A 190 4.79 12.47 -19.38
C THR A 190 4.76 11.25 -18.49
N ILE A 191 4.35 11.45 -17.24
CA ILE A 191 4.02 10.38 -16.30
C ILE A 191 2.55 10.46 -15.95
N TRP A 192 2.00 9.37 -15.43
CA TRP A 192 0.64 9.34 -14.93
C TRP A 192 0.67 9.77 -13.46
N SER A 193 0.01 10.87 -13.11
CA SER A 193 -0.04 11.33 -11.71
C SER A 193 -1.33 10.98 -10.99
N LYS A 194 -2.42 10.80 -11.75
CA LYS A 194 -3.74 10.47 -11.20
C LYS A 194 -4.37 9.45 -12.11
N VAL A 195 -4.65 8.28 -11.58
CA VAL A 195 -5.30 7.18 -12.31
C VAL A 195 -6.58 6.85 -11.56
N GLU A 196 -7.69 6.92 -12.27
CA GLU A 196 -9.03 6.61 -11.78
C GLU A 196 -9.48 5.33 -12.47
N PHE A 197 -9.78 4.32 -11.66
CA PHE A 197 -10.20 3.00 -12.12
C PHE A 197 -11.71 2.85 -12.00
N GLY A 198 -12.32 2.09 -12.91
CA GLY A 198 -13.75 1.76 -12.82
C GLY A 198 -14.68 2.93 -13.14
N VAL A 199 -14.22 3.88 -13.96
CA VAL A 199 -15.05 5.00 -14.41
C VAL A 199 -16.25 4.48 -15.21
N GLU A 200 -17.45 4.94 -14.91
CA GLU A 200 -18.62 4.51 -15.66
C GLU A 200 -18.55 5.02 -17.11
N PRO A 201 -18.95 4.24 -18.13
CA PRO A 201 -18.87 4.67 -19.52
C PRO A 201 -19.55 6.01 -19.81
N ALA A 202 -20.63 6.33 -19.09
CA ALA A 202 -21.35 7.59 -19.18
C ALA A 202 -20.51 8.79 -18.70
N GLU A 203 -19.59 8.58 -17.76
CA GLU A 203 -18.78 9.63 -17.16
C GLU A 203 -17.48 9.93 -17.94
N ILE A 204 -17.07 9.06 -18.86
CA ILE A 204 -15.81 9.20 -19.61
C ILE A 204 -15.68 10.59 -20.25
N GLN A 205 -16.77 11.14 -20.79
CA GLN A 205 -16.74 12.47 -21.41
C GLN A 205 -16.49 13.59 -20.39
N SER A 206 -17.03 13.46 -19.17
CA SER A 206 -16.76 14.38 -18.06
C SER A 206 -15.28 14.36 -17.69
N TRP A 207 -14.68 13.17 -17.58
CA TRP A 207 -13.26 13.03 -17.30
C TRP A 207 -12.36 13.59 -18.40
N LYS A 208 -12.73 13.36 -19.68
CA LYS A 208 -12.03 13.96 -20.82
C LYS A 208 -12.07 15.49 -20.77
N SER A 209 -13.20 16.09 -20.39
CA SER A 209 -13.33 17.55 -20.25
C SER A 209 -12.42 18.12 -19.15
N LYS A 210 -12.10 17.31 -18.12
CA LYS A 210 -11.15 17.65 -17.05
C LYS A 210 -9.68 17.42 -17.43
N GLY A 211 -9.39 17.04 -18.68
CA GLY A 211 -8.05 16.79 -19.19
C GLY A 211 -7.50 15.39 -18.90
N TYR A 212 -8.36 14.41 -18.61
CA TYR A 212 -7.95 13.01 -18.46
C TYR A 212 -7.97 12.29 -19.81
N LYS A 213 -7.00 11.41 -20.02
CA LYS A 213 -6.98 10.44 -21.12
C LYS A 213 -7.57 9.14 -20.60
N CYS A 214 -8.58 8.60 -21.28
CA CYS A 214 -9.20 7.34 -20.89
C CYS A 214 -8.86 6.26 -21.92
N ALA A 215 -8.37 5.12 -21.45
CA ALA A 215 -8.09 3.94 -22.25
C ALA A 215 -8.97 2.78 -21.77
N ASN A 216 -9.51 2.00 -22.70
CA ASN A 216 -10.25 0.78 -22.36
C ASN A 216 -9.24 -0.32 -22.03
N MET A 217 -9.12 -0.68 -20.74
CA MET A 217 -8.31 -1.81 -20.29
C MET A 217 -9.22 -3.00 -20.00
N GLY A 218 -9.56 -3.76 -21.04
CA GLY A 218 -10.51 -4.87 -20.91
C GLY A 218 -11.95 -4.37 -20.72
N SER A 219 -12.63 -4.86 -19.68
CA SER A 219 -14.04 -4.56 -19.39
C SER A 219 -14.28 -3.23 -18.66
N SER A 220 -13.23 -2.61 -18.11
CA SER A 220 -13.33 -1.35 -17.36
C SER A 220 -12.44 -0.26 -17.97
N PRO A 221 -12.98 0.93 -18.27
CA PRO A 221 -12.16 2.05 -18.73
C PRO A 221 -11.33 2.58 -17.55
N VAL A 222 -10.08 2.93 -17.86
CA VAL A 222 -9.15 3.57 -16.91
C VAL A 222 -8.86 4.97 -17.42
N CYS A 223 -9.12 5.98 -16.59
CA CYS A 223 -8.88 7.38 -16.91
C CYS A 223 -7.67 7.88 -16.14
N TYR A 224 -6.71 8.48 -16.83
CA TYR A 224 -5.47 8.95 -16.23
C TYR A 224 -5.10 10.36 -16.69
N LYS A 225 -4.44 11.12 -15.81
CA LYS A 225 -3.90 12.44 -16.13
C LYS A 225 -2.40 12.34 -16.37
N GLU A 226 -1.98 12.77 -17.55
CA GLU A 226 -0.57 12.92 -17.90
C GLU A 226 -0.05 14.28 -17.43
N VAL A 227 1.07 14.27 -16.73
CA VAL A 227 1.81 15.47 -16.35
C VAL A 227 3.28 15.33 -16.75
N PRO A 228 3.97 16.44 -17.05
CA PRO A 228 5.39 16.40 -17.35
C PRO A 228 6.17 15.76 -16.20
N LEU A 229 7.11 14.87 -16.52
CA LEU A 229 7.96 14.18 -15.53
C LEU A 229 8.62 15.19 -14.58
N ALA A 230 9.11 16.31 -15.12
CA ALA A 230 9.82 17.34 -14.36
C ALA A 230 8.99 17.99 -13.23
N SER A 231 7.66 18.06 -13.35
CA SER A 231 6.81 18.75 -12.37
C SER A 231 6.25 17.84 -11.28
N SER A 232 6.29 16.51 -11.46
CA SER A 232 5.56 15.59 -10.58
C SER A 232 6.27 14.26 -10.29
N ALA A 233 7.51 14.07 -10.77
CA ALA A 233 8.28 12.84 -10.56
C ALA A 233 8.54 12.49 -9.09
N ASN A 234 8.62 13.49 -8.20
CA ASN A 234 8.99 13.28 -6.79
C ASN A 234 7.79 12.95 -5.90
N THR A 235 6.63 12.63 -6.47
CA THR A 235 5.48 12.19 -5.69
C THR A 235 5.49 10.66 -5.55
N PRO A 236 5.15 10.10 -4.38
CA PRO A 236 5.08 8.66 -4.18
C PRO A 236 4.15 7.97 -5.19
N GLN A 237 3.01 8.60 -5.49
CA GLN A 237 2.08 8.10 -6.50
C GLN A 237 2.75 8.02 -7.87
N ALA A 238 3.43 9.07 -8.31
CA ALA A 238 4.13 9.07 -9.60
C ALA A 238 5.25 8.02 -9.69
N ILE A 239 5.99 7.78 -8.60
CA ILE A 239 7.05 6.77 -8.55
C ILE A 239 6.44 5.37 -8.63
N LEU A 240 5.40 5.10 -7.82
CA LEU A 240 4.76 3.80 -7.75
C LEU A 240 4.00 3.47 -9.04
N LEU A 241 3.19 4.40 -9.54
CA LEU A 241 2.50 4.27 -10.82
C LEU A 241 3.49 4.17 -11.97
N GLY A 242 4.58 4.94 -11.93
CA GLY A 242 5.68 4.82 -12.88
C GLY A 242 6.28 3.41 -12.89
N LEU A 243 6.57 2.84 -11.72
CA LEU A 243 7.08 1.47 -11.61
C LEU A 243 6.06 0.45 -12.13
N VAL A 244 4.82 0.52 -11.66
CA VAL A 244 3.77 -0.46 -11.96
C VAL A 244 3.37 -0.43 -13.44
N PHE A 245 3.10 0.75 -14.00
CA PHE A 245 2.60 0.87 -15.37
C PHE A 245 3.71 0.86 -16.42
N ASN A 246 4.87 1.44 -16.13
CA ASN A 246 5.98 1.49 -17.08
C ASN A 246 6.87 0.24 -17.01
N HIS A 247 7.27 -0.18 -15.80
CA HIS A 247 8.14 -1.35 -15.63
C HIS A 247 7.33 -2.66 -15.67
N GLY A 248 6.17 -2.70 -15.01
CA GLY A 248 5.30 -3.88 -14.99
C GLY A 248 4.60 -4.16 -16.33
N ARG A 249 4.68 -3.24 -17.30
CA ARG A 249 4.08 -3.36 -18.64
C ARG A 249 2.64 -3.88 -18.62
N ILE A 250 1.86 -3.47 -17.61
CA ILE A 250 0.50 -3.98 -17.41
C ILE A 250 -0.38 -3.72 -18.64
N MET A 251 -0.10 -2.64 -19.36
CA MET A 251 -0.74 -2.29 -20.63
C MET A 251 -0.45 -3.25 -21.78
N GLU A 252 0.64 -4.01 -21.72
CA GLU A 252 0.99 -5.02 -22.72
C GLU A 252 0.36 -6.37 -22.39
N LEU A 253 -0.01 -6.64 -21.13
CA LEU A 253 -0.65 -7.90 -20.72
C LEU A 253 -2.03 -8.10 -21.37
N THR A 254 -2.71 -7.03 -21.76
CA THR A 254 -4.01 -7.09 -22.43
C THR A 254 -3.90 -7.01 -23.95
N LYS A 255 -2.72 -6.67 -24.49
CA LYS A 255 -2.49 -6.65 -25.94
C LYS A 255 -2.11 -8.05 -26.40
N VAL A 256 -3.03 -8.72 -27.10
CA VAL A 256 -2.68 -9.93 -27.86
C VAL A 256 -1.70 -9.51 -28.96
N ARG A 257 -0.42 -9.83 -28.78
CA ARG A 257 0.60 -9.62 -29.82
C ARG A 257 0.26 -10.55 -30.97
N ASN A 258 -0.14 -9.98 -32.10
CA ASN A 258 -0.34 -10.74 -33.33
C ASN A 258 1.00 -11.37 -33.71
N PRO A 259 1.13 -12.71 -33.82
CA PRO A 259 2.42 -13.39 -33.98
C PRO A 259 3.04 -13.28 -35.40
N ASN A 260 2.57 -12.35 -36.23
CA ASN A 260 3.06 -12.16 -37.60
C ASN A 260 4.30 -11.26 -37.66
#